data_AF-A0A534C768-F1
#
_entry.id   AF-A0A534C768-F1
#
_cell.length_a   1.000
_cell.length_b   1.000
_cell.length_c   1.000
_cell.angle_alpha   90.00
_cell.angle_beta   90.00
_cell.angle_gamma   90.00
#
_symmetry.space_group_name_H-M   'P 1'
#
loop_
_entity.id
_entity.type
_entity.pdbx_description
1 polymer ?
#
loop_
_entity_poly.entity_id
_entity_poly.type
_entity_poly.pdbx_seq_one_letter_code
_entity_poly.pdbx_strand_id
1 'polypeptide(L)'
;MNSAEVLALSGIDRFEGFSWIAFVLKSIEPADIPVLTDRPPESPRQRCVEEAWIQNQHRYFTVKVAVLEKRSRRIERLKQALLVSILVVISSLFISGGAFDRMQTLLGISVKNLLTFTLGLMAILLGAWELHQNKMATRELLWQYRNQRGHFARAKALLSRVTSVRRRNEVLAELGKDSLMESYLWTIHRYHREHEPPGG
;
A
#
# COMPACT_ATOMS: atom_id res chain seq x y z
N MET A 1 1.80 26.11 -16.17
CA MET A 1 2.71 25.00 -16.48
C MET A 1 2.01 24.11 -17.48
N ASN A 2 2.62 23.98 -18.67
CA ASN A 2 2.04 23.21 -19.77
C ASN A 2 2.19 21.71 -19.46
N SER A 3 1.15 20.91 -19.70
CA SER A 3 1.14 19.46 -19.46
C SER A 3 2.30 18.75 -20.16
N ALA A 4 2.61 19.18 -21.38
CA ALA A 4 3.76 18.73 -22.16
C ALA A 4 5.12 19.03 -21.50
N GLU A 5 5.24 20.15 -20.80
CA GLU A 5 6.48 20.56 -20.13
C GLU A 5 6.71 19.76 -18.84
N VAL A 6 5.64 19.47 -18.10
CA VAL A 6 5.67 18.54 -16.95
C VAL A 6 5.98 17.11 -17.40
N LEU A 7 5.42 16.67 -18.52
CA LEU A 7 5.71 15.36 -19.11
C LEU A 7 7.17 15.25 -19.58
N ALA A 8 7.68 16.26 -20.29
CA ALA A 8 9.08 16.30 -20.74
C ALA A 8 10.07 16.34 -19.56
N LEU A 9 9.76 17.10 -18.50
CA LEU A 9 10.57 17.16 -17.28
C LEU A 9 10.43 15.90 -16.41
N SER A 10 9.31 15.17 -16.51
CA SER A 10 9.02 13.97 -15.71
C SER A 10 9.75 12.70 -16.16
N GLY A 11 10.10 12.60 -17.44
CA GLY A 11 10.69 11.38 -18.00
C GLY A 11 9.76 10.16 -18.03
N ILE A 12 8.43 10.33 -17.87
CA ILE A 12 7.44 9.24 -17.83
C ILE A 12 7.52 8.30 -19.04
N ASP A 13 7.88 8.81 -20.21
CA ASP A 13 7.98 8.04 -21.45
C ASP A 13 9.10 6.98 -21.41
N ARG A 14 9.99 7.03 -20.40
CA ARG A 14 11.04 6.03 -20.18
C ARG A 14 10.58 4.83 -19.34
N PHE A 15 9.36 4.83 -18.81
CA PHE A 15 8.85 3.75 -17.94
C PHE A 15 7.87 2.82 -18.67
N GLU A 16 8.28 1.57 -18.92
CA GLU A 16 7.39 0.54 -19.49
C GLU A 16 6.17 0.31 -18.58
N GLY A 17 4.96 0.35 -19.16
CA GLY A 17 3.69 0.14 -18.45
C GLY A 17 3.02 1.42 -17.88
N PHE A 18 3.67 2.58 -17.96
CA PHE A 18 3.13 3.86 -17.44
C PHE A 18 2.76 4.88 -18.53
N SER A 19 2.80 4.49 -19.80
CA SER A 19 2.39 5.32 -20.95
C SER A 19 0.93 5.81 -20.88
N TRP A 20 0.08 5.13 -20.12
CA TRP A 20 -1.30 5.56 -19.88
C TRP A 20 -1.39 6.88 -19.10
N ILE A 21 -0.41 7.20 -18.25
CA ILE A 21 -0.37 8.48 -17.51
C ILE A 21 -0.13 9.64 -18.48
N ALA A 22 0.76 9.46 -19.46
CA ALA A 22 0.97 10.41 -20.53
C ALA A 22 -0.30 10.60 -21.39
N PHE A 23 -1.02 9.51 -21.67
CA PHE A 23 -2.29 9.58 -22.40
C PHE A 23 -3.37 10.36 -21.63
N VAL A 24 -3.47 10.14 -20.32
CA VAL A 24 -4.42 10.87 -19.45
C VAL A 24 -4.04 12.35 -19.36
N LEU A 25 -2.76 12.68 -19.17
CA LEU A 25 -2.28 14.06 -19.14
C LEU A 25 -2.52 14.78 -20.47
N LYS A 26 -2.27 14.11 -21.60
CA LYS A 26 -2.56 14.64 -22.95
C LYS A 26 -4.05 14.84 -23.21
N SER A 27 -4.91 14.05 -22.54
CA SER A 27 -6.37 14.20 -22.61
C SER A 27 -6.90 15.35 -21.74
N ILE A 28 -6.09 15.86 -20.80
CA ILE A 28 -6.40 17.01 -19.93
C ILE A 28 -5.85 18.32 -20.50
N GLU A 29 -4.90 18.23 -21.43
CA GLU A 29 -4.46 19.38 -22.23
C GLU A 29 -5.70 19.97 -22.92
N PRO A 30 -6.01 21.27 -22.70
CA PRO A 30 -7.17 21.87 -23.31
C PRO A 30 -6.95 21.78 -24.82
N ALA A 31 -7.68 20.88 -25.47
CA ALA A 31 -7.82 20.96 -26.90
C ALA A 31 -8.27 22.38 -27.20
N ASP A 32 -7.74 23.01 -28.25
CA ASP A 32 -8.20 24.28 -28.83
C ASP A 32 -9.64 24.18 -29.38
N ILE A 33 -10.49 23.42 -28.70
CA ILE A 33 -11.93 23.42 -28.85
C ILE A 33 -12.36 24.72 -28.21
N PRO A 34 -12.95 25.68 -28.96
CA PRO A 34 -13.52 26.87 -28.38
C PRO A 34 -14.42 26.41 -27.23
N VAL A 35 -14.15 26.94 -26.03
CA VAL A 35 -14.96 26.69 -24.84
C VAL A 35 -16.37 27.10 -25.19
N LEU A 36 -17.17 26.15 -25.69
CA LEU A 36 -18.60 26.28 -25.84
C LEU A 36 -19.08 26.49 -24.41
N THR A 37 -19.30 27.75 -24.09
CA THR A 37 -19.86 28.27 -22.84
C THR A 37 -21.22 27.68 -22.51
N ASP A 38 -21.76 26.85 -23.40
CA ASP A 38 -23.03 26.16 -23.31
C ASP A 38 -22.80 24.64 -23.18
N ARG A 39 -22.11 24.24 -22.11
CA ARG A 39 -22.15 22.84 -21.68
C ARG A 39 -23.58 22.62 -21.16
N PRO A 40 -24.39 21.72 -21.76
CA PRO A 40 -25.76 21.51 -21.30
C PRO A 40 -25.75 21.18 -19.81
N PRO A 41 -26.77 21.63 -19.05
CA PRO A 41 -26.83 21.39 -17.62
C PRO A 41 -26.65 19.90 -17.35
N GLU A 42 -25.68 19.58 -16.49
CA GLU A 42 -25.32 18.19 -16.17
C GLU A 42 -26.58 17.39 -15.85
N SER A 43 -26.79 16.31 -16.61
CA SER A 43 -27.94 15.45 -16.38
C SER A 43 -27.86 14.88 -14.95
N PRO A 44 -28.99 14.75 -14.24
CA PRO A 44 -29.03 14.13 -12.91
C PRO A 44 -28.38 12.72 -12.91
N ARG A 45 -28.46 12.03 -14.04
CA ARG A 45 -27.81 10.74 -14.28
C ARG A 45 -26.29 10.82 -14.20
N GLN A 46 -25.68 11.84 -14.81
CA GLN A 46 -24.23 12.03 -14.77
C GLN A 46 -23.74 12.27 -13.34
N ARG A 47 -24.45 13.10 -12.57
CA ARG A 47 -24.12 13.35 -11.15
C ARG A 47 -24.19 12.07 -10.32
N CYS A 48 -25.24 11.27 -10.52
CA CYS A 48 -25.41 9.99 -9.85
C CYS A 48 -24.27 9.01 -10.17
N VAL A 49 -23.84 8.93 -11.43
CA VAL A 49 -22.73 8.07 -11.85
C VAL A 49 -21.41 8.51 -11.22
N GLU A 50 -21.12 9.81 -11.18
CA GLU A 50 -19.89 10.34 -10.60
C GLU A 50 -19.85 10.11 -9.07
N GLU A 51 -20.94 10.39 -8.36
CA GLU A 51 -21.04 10.11 -6.93
C GLU A 51 -20.90 8.62 -6.61
N ALA A 52 -21.57 7.77 -7.39
CA ALA A 52 -21.47 6.32 -7.26
C ALA A 52 -20.04 5.83 -7.51
N TRP A 53 -19.35 6.40 -8.51
CA TRP A 53 -17.96 6.07 -8.81
C TRP A 53 -17.04 6.45 -7.65
N ILE A 54 -17.12 7.69 -7.15
CA ILE A 54 -16.31 8.17 -6.01
C ILE A 54 -16.56 7.33 -4.77
N GLN A 55 -17.82 7.02 -4.48
CA GLN A 55 -18.19 6.18 -3.35
C GLN A 55 -17.63 4.77 -3.50
N ASN A 56 -17.68 4.19 -4.70
CA ASN A 56 -17.14 2.87 -4.94
C ASN A 56 -15.61 2.83 -4.81
N GLN A 57 -14.90 3.84 -5.33
CA GLN A 57 -13.45 3.97 -5.18
C GLN A 57 -13.04 4.12 -3.71
N HIS A 58 -13.70 5.00 -2.96
CA HIS A 58 -13.46 5.16 -1.53
C HIS A 58 -13.68 3.84 -0.77
N ARG A 59 -14.77 3.12 -1.07
CA ARG A 59 -15.06 1.81 -0.47
C ARG A 59 -13.98 0.78 -0.82
N TYR A 60 -13.58 0.71 -2.07
CA TYR A 60 -12.52 -0.18 -2.54
C TYR A 60 -11.22 0.01 -1.74
N PHE A 61 -10.72 1.25 -1.66
CA PHE A 61 -9.49 1.54 -0.91
C PHE A 61 -9.66 1.28 0.59
N THR A 62 -10.82 1.58 1.16
CA THR A 62 -11.11 1.29 2.57
C THR A 62 -11.00 -0.20 2.87
N VAL A 63 -11.60 -1.06 2.04
CA VAL A 63 -11.53 -2.52 2.20
C VAL A 63 -10.10 -3.01 2.03
N LYS A 64 -9.38 -2.54 1.00
CA LYS A 64 -8.00 -2.94 0.75
C LYS A 64 -7.07 -2.57 1.91
N VAL A 65 -7.14 -1.33 2.40
CA VAL A 65 -6.37 -0.90 3.59
C VAL A 65 -6.69 -1.81 4.78
N ALA A 66 -7.96 -2.09 5.06
CA ALA A 66 -8.35 -2.93 6.20
C ALA A 66 -7.82 -4.36 6.08
N VAL A 67 -7.87 -4.96 4.89
CA VAL A 67 -7.35 -6.31 4.62
C VAL A 67 -5.83 -6.37 4.80
N LEU A 68 -5.10 -5.42 4.20
CA LEU A 68 -3.64 -5.35 4.31
C LEU A 68 -3.20 -5.12 5.75
N GLU A 69 -3.86 -4.22 6.46
CA GLU A 69 -3.55 -3.90 7.86
C GLU A 69 -3.87 -5.09 8.79
N LYS A 70 -4.96 -5.81 8.55
CA LYS A 70 -5.29 -7.04 9.30
C LYS A 70 -4.23 -8.13 9.05
N ARG A 71 -3.76 -8.29 7.81
CA ARG A 71 -2.70 -9.25 7.48
C ARG A 71 -1.38 -8.87 8.15
N SER A 72 -0.98 -7.61 8.06
CA SER A 72 0.22 -7.08 8.73
C SER A 72 0.15 -7.30 10.25
N ARG A 73 -0.95 -6.94 10.91
CA ARG A 73 -1.14 -7.18 12.36
C ARG A 73 -1.13 -8.65 12.75
N ARG A 74 -1.61 -9.55 11.89
CA ARG A 74 -1.53 -11.00 12.15
C ARG A 74 -0.09 -11.48 12.13
N ILE A 75 0.70 -11.00 11.17
CA ILE A 75 2.13 -11.33 11.07
C ILE A 75 2.88 -10.81 12.30
N GLU A 76 2.64 -9.56 12.71
CA GLU A 76 3.26 -9.00 13.93
C GLU A 76 2.91 -9.80 15.18
N ARG A 77 1.64 -10.21 15.34
CA ARG A 77 1.23 -11.06 16.46
C ARG A 77 1.88 -12.44 16.43
N LEU A 78 2.03 -13.05 15.26
CA LEU A 78 2.71 -14.34 15.12
C LEU A 78 4.20 -14.21 15.47
N LYS A 79 4.86 -13.14 15.04
CA LYS A 79 6.25 -12.83 15.42
C LYS A 79 6.37 -12.70 16.94
N GLN A 80 5.51 -11.89 17.57
CA GLN A 80 5.53 -11.69 19.01
C GLN A 80 5.25 -12.99 19.78
N ALA A 81 4.27 -13.78 19.34
CA ALA A 81 3.97 -15.07 19.94
C ALA A 81 5.15 -16.04 19.84
N LEU A 82 5.86 -16.05 18.70
CA LEU A 82 7.06 -16.87 18.53
C LEU A 82 8.17 -16.45 19.50
N LEU A 83 8.45 -15.14 19.62
CA LEU A 83 9.47 -14.63 20.54
C LEU A 83 9.15 -14.97 22.00
N VAL A 84 7.87 -14.82 22.41
CA VAL A 84 7.42 -15.23 23.74
C VAL A 84 7.57 -16.74 23.92
N SER A 85 7.21 -17.55 22.92
CA SER A 85 7.39 -19.00 22.99
C SER A 85 8.86 -19.39 23.17
N ILE A 86 9.78 -18.68 22.47
CA ILE A 86 11.22 -18.92 22.59
C ILE A 86 11.71 -18.61 24.00
N LEU A 87 11.30 -17.46 24.54
CA LEU A 87 11.64 -17.04 25.89
C LEU A 87 11.15 -18.05 26.94
N VAL A 88 9.90 -18.50 26.83
CA VAL A 88 9.31 -19.50 27.74
C VAL A 88 10.09 -20.81 27.70
N VAL A 89 10.50 -21.28 26.52
CA VAL A 89 11.31 -22.49 26.39
C VAL A 89 12.67 -22.32 27.07
N ILE A 90 13.37 -21.21 26.82
CA ILE A 90 14.69 -20.95 27.42
C ILE A 90 14.57 -20.87 28.95
N SER A 91 13.58 -20.12 29.46
CA SER A 91 13.33 -20.03 30.90
C SER A 91 13.00 -21.39 31.51
N SER A 92 12.18 -22.21 30.84
CA SER A 92 11.83 -23.56 31.29
C SER A 92 13.06 -24.48 31.36
N LEU A 93 13.93 -24.44 30.35
CA LEU A 93 15.19 -25.21 30.34
C LEU A 93 16.12 -24.78 31.47
N PHE A 94 16.18 -23.48 31.78
CA PHE A 94 17.01 -22.95 32.86
C PHE A 94 16.47 -23.35 34.25
N ILE A 95 15.16 -23.20 34.48
CA ILE A 95 14.52 -23.50 35.77
C ILE A 95 14.53 -25.01 36.05
N SER A 96 14.33 -25.84 35.03
CA SER A 96 14.15 -27.29 35.20
C SER A 96 15.45 -28.04 35.53
N GLY A 97 16.61 -27.36 35.60
CA GLY A 97 17.83 -27.88 36.22
C GLY A 97 18.28 -29.27 35.76
N GLY A 98 18.06 -29.63 34.49
CA GLY A 98 18.44 -30.94 33.93
C GLY A 98 17.39 -32.06 34.06
N ALA A 99 16.15 -31.78 34.50
CA ALA A 99 15.08 -32.78 34.49
C ALA A 99 14.79 -33.35 33.08
N PHE A 100 14.94 -32.51 32.04
CA PHE A 100 14.81 -32.90 30.64
C PHE A 100 15.97 -33.75 30.11
N ASP A 101 17.13 -33.78 30.78
CA ASP A 101 18.26 -34.65 30.38
C ASP A 101 17.97 -36.13 30.69
N ARG A 102 17.08 -36.40 31.66
CA ARG A 102 16.66 -37.76 32.03
C ARG A 102 15.52 -38.31 31.16
N MET A 103 14.84 -37.44 30.40
CA MET A 103 13.78 -37.85 29.49
C MET A 103 14.36 -38.12 28.10
N GLN A 104 14.50 -39.40 27.77
CA GLN A 104 14.81 -39.84 26.41
C GLN A 104 13.51 -40.02 25.62
N THR A 105 13.50 -39.55 24.37
CA THR A 105 12.42 -39.84 23.43
C THR A 105 12.54 -41.27 22.88
N LEU A 106 11.48 -41.77 22.25
CA LEU A 106 11.42 -43.10 21.62
C LEU A 106 12.52 -43.34 20.55
N LEU A 107 13.15 -42.27 20.06
CA LEU A 107 14.23 -42.26 19.05
C LEU A 107 15.64 -42.19 19.66
N GLY A 108 15.79 -42.26 20.99
CA GLY A 108 17.09 -42.19 21.67
C GLY A 108 17.71 -40.78 21.73
N ILE A 109 16.98 -39.75 21.29
CA ILE A 109 17.40 -38.35 21.35
C ILE A 109 16.92 -37.73 22.67
N SER A 110 17.81 -37.04 23.38
CA SER A 110 17.45 -36.26 24.57
C SER A 110 16.43 -35.18 24.21
N VAL A 111 15.33 -35.11 24.96
CA VAL A 111 14.27 -34.10 24.78
C VAL A 111 14.85 -32.69 24.74
N LYS A 112 15.85 -32.40 25.58
CA LYS A 112 16.56 -31.12 25.63
C LYS A 112 17.23 -30.75 24.31
N ASN A 113 17.90 -31.71 23.67
CA ASN A 113 18.62 -31.46 22.42
C ASN A 113 17.65 -31.19 21.27
N LEU A 114 16.55 -31.93 21.21
CA LEU A 114 15.49 -31.71 20.23
C LEU A 114 14.84 -30.34 20.40
N LEU A 115 14.53 -29.95 21.64
CA LEU A 115 13.96 -28.63 21.96
C LEU A 115 14.91 -27.50 21.59
N THR A 116 16.19 -27.62 21.96
CA THR A 116 17.19 -26.59 21.66
C THR A 116 17.41 -26.44 20.15
N PHE A 117 17.47 -27.56 19.42
CA PHE A 117 17.61 -27.56 17.96
C PHE A 117 16.40 -26.94 17.26
N THR A 118 15.19 -27.36 17.62
CA THR A 118 13.95 -26.81 17.04
C THR A 118 13.79 -25.32 17.35
N LEU A 119 14.19 -24.89 18.54
CA LEU A 119 14.21 -23.49 18.93
C LEU A 119 15.15 -22.66 18.06
N GLY A 120 16.38 -23.14 17.87
CA GLY A 120 17.38 -22.50 17.01
C GLY A 120 16.92 -22.40 15.56
N LEU A 121 16.36 -23.48 15.03
CA LEU A 121 15.79 -23.52 13.68
C LEU A 121 14.65 -22.50 13.51
N MET A 122 13.73 -22.42 14.47
CA MET A 122 12.63 -21.46 14.44
C MET A 122 13.12 -20.01 14.52
N ALA A 123 14.17 -19.72 15.29
CA ALA A 123 14.78 -18.40 15.36
C ALA A 123 15.41 -17.99 14.01
N ILE A 124 16.12 -18.91 13.34
CA ILE A 124 16.70 -18.68 12.00
C ILE A 124 15.60 -18.45 10.97
N LEU A 125 14.57 -19.30 10.96
CA LEU A 125 13.42 -19.16 10.06
C LEU A 125 12.69 -17.83 10.28
N LEU A 126 12.55 -17.39 11.53
CA LEU A 126 11.96 -16.08 11.84
C LEU A 126 12.82 -14.94 11.29
N GLY A 127 14.14 -15.01 11.45
CA GLY A 127 15.06 -14.00 10.90
C GLY A 127 15.00 -13.93 9.37
N ALA A 128 15.01 -15.08 8.70
CA ALA A 128 14.85 -15.16 7.24
C ALA A 128 13.48 -14.65 6.78
N TRP A 129 12.42 -14.99 7.52
CA TRP A 129 11.07 -14.51 7.26
C TRP A 129 10.94 -12.99 7.47
N GLU A 130 11.56 -12.44 8.51
CA GLU A 130 11.59 -11.01 8.77
C GLU A 130 12.32 -10.26 7.66
N LEU A 131 13.46 -10.78 7.20
CA LEU A 131 14.17 -10.22 6.04
C LEU A 131 13.30 -10.23 4.78
N HIS A 132 12.53 -11.32 4.57
CA HIS A 132 11.62 -11.42 3.43
C HIS A 132 10.37 -10.54 3.57
N GLN A 133 9.77 -10.41 4.76
CA GLN A 133 8.56 -9.63 4.99
C GLN A 133 8.83 -8.13 5.15
N ASN A 134 10.02 -7.74 5.60
CA ASN A 134 10.44 -6.35 5.64
C ASN A 134 10.68 -5.76 4.24
N LYS A 135 10.32 -6.51 3.18
CA LYS A 135 10.05 -5.97 1.84
C LYS A 135 9.14 -4.77 1.99
N MET A 136 9.75 -3.60 1.87
CA MET A 136 9.11 -2.29 1.92
C MET A 136 7.90 -2.19 1.01
N ALA A 137 7.84 -2.99 -0.06
CA ALA A 137 6.68 -3.10 -0.94
C ALA A 137 5.33 -3.21 -0.21
N THR A 138 5.23 -3.96 0.89
CA THR A 138 3.95 -4.07 1.62
C THR A 138 3.61 -2.80 2.41
N ARG A 139 4.61 -2.16 3.00
CA ARG A 139 4.44 -0.89 3.74
C ARG A 139 4.12 0.25 2.78
N GLU A 140 4.80 0.29 1.65
CA GLU A 140 4.64 1.27 0.58
C GLU A 140 3.26 1.13 -0.09
N LEU A 141 2.81 -0.10 -0.38
CA LEU A 141 1.46 -0.35 -0.89
C LEU A 141 0.36 0.06 0.12
N LEU A 142 0.57 -0.22 1.40
CA LEU A 142 -0.36 0.21 2.46
C LEU A 142 -0.40 1.74 2.58
N TRP A 143 0.75 2.41 2.48
CA TRP A 143 0.85 3.86 2.47
C TRP A 143 0.11 4.46 1.27
N GLN A 144 0.35 3.94 0.07
CA GLN A 144 -0.30 4.37 -1.17
C GLN A 144 -1.83 4.26 -1.07
N TYR A 145 -2.36 3.12 -0.61
CA TYR A 145 -3.80 2.95 -0.46
C TYR A 145 -4.41 3.84 0.64
N ARG A 146 -3.66 4.14 1.70
CA ARG A 146 -4.10 5.09 2.73
C ARG A 146 -4.19 6.51 2.20
N ASN A 147 -3.20 6.93 1.41
CA ASN A 147 -3.19 8.28 0.84
C ASN A 147 -4.31 8.46 -0.18
N GLN A 148 -4.46 7.50 -1.10
CA GLN A 148 -5.59 7.47 -2.05
C GLN A 148 -6.95 7.50 -1.34
N ARG A 149 -7.14 6.67 -0.30
CA ARG A 149 -8.37 6.71 0.51
C ARG A 149 -8.61 8.12 1.11
N GLY A 150 -7.56 8.81 1.55
CA GLY A 150 -7.64 10.16 2.09
C GLY A 150 -8.17 11.19 1.08
N HIS A 151 -7.63 11.17 -0.14
CA HIS A 151 -8.07 12.03 -1.24
C HIS A 151 -9.54 11.82 -1.57
N PHE A 152 -9.97 10.57 -1.74
CA PHE A 152 -11.37 10.23 -2.03
C PHE A 152 -12.32 10.57 -0.85
N ALA A 153 -11.87 10.41 0.40
CA ALA A 153 -12.67 10.79 1.57
C ALA A 153 -12.89 12.30 1.65
N ARG A 154 -11.84 13.09 1.39
CA ARG A 154 -11.90 14.56 1.36
C ARG A 154 -12.82 15.04 0.24
N ALA A 155 -12.65 14.52 -0.98
CA ALA A 155 -13.49 14.88 -2.11
C ALA A 155 -14.97 14.53 -1.85
N LYS A 156 -15.25 13.36 -1.26
CA LYS A 156 -16.62 12.99 -0.86
C LYS A 156 -17.21 14.01 0.13
N ALA A 157 -16.44 14.41 1.14
CA ALA A 157 -16.89 15.40 2.12
C ALA A 157 -17.18 16.77 1.48
N LEU A 158 -16.33 17.22 0.55
CA LEU A 158 -16.53 18.47 -0.18
C LEU A 158 -17.75 18.39 -1.11
N LEU A 159 -17.88 17.32 -1.89
CA LEU A 159 -19.01 17.13 -2.81
C LEU A 159 -20.36 17.06 -2.09
N SER A 160 -20.42 16.48 -0.89
CA SER A 160 -21.65 16.45 -0.08
C SER A 160 -22.14 17.84 0.36
N ARG A 161 -21.28 18.86 0.33
CA ARG A 161 -21.58 20.23 0.78
C ARG A 161 -21.76 21.21 -0.38
N VAL A 162 -21.39 20.81 -1.60
CA VAL A 162 -21.35 21.70 -2.75
C VAL A 162 -22.62 21.53 -3.59
N THR A 163 -23.39 22.60 -3.72
CA THR A 163 -24.59 22.66 -4.57
C THR A 163 -24.32 23.29 -5.94
N SER A 164 -23.24 24.06 -6.07
CA SER A 164 -22.84 24.71 -7.32
C SER A 164 -22.07 23.76 -8.25
N VAL A 165 -22.54 23.64 -9.50
CA VAL A 165 -21.92 22.83 -10.55
C VAL A 165 -20.46 23.23 -10.81
N ARG A 166 -20.17 24.55 -10.81
CA ARG A 166 -18.80 25.05 -11.01
C ARG A 166 -17.85 24.55 -9.92
N ARG A 167 -18.25 24.71 -8.66
CA ARG A 167 -17.43 24.29 -7.51
C ARG A 167 -17.30 22.77 -7.44
N ARG A 168 -18.32 22.03 -7.87
CA ARG A 168 -18.29 20.57 -7.99
C ARG A 168 -17.21 20.11 -8.97
N ASN A 169 -17.17 20.73 -10.15
CA ASN A 169 -16.19 20.43 -11.18
C ASN A 169 -14.76 20.79 -10.76
N GLU A 170 -14.58 21.88 -10.01
CA GLU A 170 -13.29 22.20 -9.39
C GLU A 170 -12.82 21.09 -8.43
N VAL A 171 -13.72 20.59 -7.55
CA VAL A 171 -13.39 19.51 -6.61
C VAL A 171 -13.07 18.19 -7.33
N LEU A 172 -13.77 17.89 -8.43
CA LEU A 172 -13.49 16.70 -9.24
C LEU A 172 -12.14 16.81 -9.96
N ALA A 173 -11.83 17.99 -10.50
CA ALA A 173 -10.54 18.25 -11.15
C ALA A 173 -9.38 18.16 -10.15
N GLU A 174 -9.56 18.72 -8.94
CA GLU A 174 -8.58 18.63 -7.85
C GLU A 174 -8.36 17.18 -7.40
N LEU A 175 -9.44 16.40 -7.19
CA LEU A 175 -9.33 14.97 -6.88
C LEU A 175 -8.57 14.20 -7.96
N GLY A 176 -8.87 14.45 -9.24
CA GLY A 176 -8.19 13.81 -10.36
C GLY A 176 -6.71 14.14 -10.38
N LYS A 177 -6.37 15.42 -10.20
CA LYS A 177 -4.98 15.90 -10.14
C LYS A 177 -4.21 15.27 -8.98
N ASP A 178 -4.78 15.28 -7.77
CA ASP A 178 -4.13 14.72 -6.58
C ASP A 178 -3.92 13.21 -6.70
N SER A 179 -4.93 12.49 -7.19
CA SER A 179 -4.84 11.04 -7.42
C SER A 179 -3.79 10.68 -8.47
N LEU A 180 -3.69 11.45 -9.56
CA LEU A 180 -2.71 11.25 -10.62
C LEU A 180 -1.29 11.58 -10.14
N MET A 181 -1.12 12.72 -9.47
CA MET A 181 0.17 13.14 -8.93
C MET A 181 0.72 12.10 -7.95
N GLU A 182 -0.13 11.58 -7.07
CA GLU A 182 0.25 10.53 -6.12
C GLU A 182 0.68 9.23 -6.82
N SER A 183 -0.07 8.82 -7.86
CA SER A 183 0.27 7.62 -8.64
C SER A 183 1.59 7.80 -9.40
N TYR A 184 1.84 9.01 -9.89
CA TYR A 184 3.06 9.39 -10.59
C TYR A 184 4.28 9.42 -9.65
N LEU A 185 4.19 10.08 -8.49
CA LEU A 185 5.26 10.11 -7.48
C LEU A 185 5.66 8.70 -7.04
N TRP A 186 4.66 7.86 -6.77
CA TRP A 186 4.90 6.46 -6.41
C TRP A 186 5.63 5.69 -7.52
N THR A 187 5.24 5.91 -8.77
CA THR A 187 5.85 5.24 -9.94
C THR A 187 7.33 5.58 -10.08
N ILE A 188 7.67 6.86 -9.99
CA ILE A 188 9.07 7.31 -10.07
C ILE A 188 9.88 6.75 -8.91
N HIS A 189 9.36 6.87 -7.69
CA HIS A 189 10.06 6.39 -6.49
C HIS A 189 10.35 4.89 -6.58
N ARG A 190 9.37 4.12 -7.06
CA ARG A 190 9.53 2.69 -7.31
C ARG A 190 10.55 2.40 -8.41
N TYR A 191 10.52 3.14 -9.51
CA TYR A 191 11.44 2.95 -10.62
C TYR A 191 12.89 3.19 -10.21
N HIS A 192 13.20 4.33 -9.56
CA HIS A 192 14.56 4.63 -9.08
C HIS A 192 15.07 3.54 -8.16
N ARG A 193 14.23 3.07 -7.24
CA ARG A 193 14.60 2.01 -6.31
C ARG A 193 14.91 0.67 -6.99
N GLU A 194 14.21 0.34 -8.06
CA GLU A 194 14.39 -0.93 -8.78
C GLU A 194 15.54 -0.88 -9.81
N HIS A 195 15.93 0.31 -10.29
CA HIS A 195 16.90 0.47 -11.40
C HIS A 195 18.19 1.20 -11.05
N GLU A 196 18.26 1.92 -9.93
CA GLU A 196 19.54 2.43 -9.39
C GLU A 196 20.09 1.40 -8.39
N PRO A 197 21.28 0.82 -8.63
CA PRO A 197 21.93 0.01 -7.60
C PRO A 197 22.15 0.89 -6.35
N PRO A 198 21.98 0.36 -5.13
CA PRO A 198 22.39 1.10 -3.94
C PRO A 198 23.85 1.48 -4.14
N GLY A 199 24.13 2.79 -4.15
CA GLY A 199 25.49 3.31 -4.32
C GLY A 199 26.44 2.54 -3.41
N GLY A 200 27.41 1.88 -4.03
CA GLY A 200 28.50 1.20 -3.32
C GLY A 200 29.38 2.18 -2.57
#